data_AF-A0A9D5VHM0-F1
#
_entry.id   AF-A0A9D5VHM0-F1
#
_cell.length_a   1.000
_cell.length_b   1.000
_cell.length_c   1.000
_cell.angle_alpha   90.00
_cell.angle_beta   90.00
_cell.angle_gamma   90.00
#
_symmetry.space_group_name_H-M   'P 1'
#
loop_
_entity.id
_entity.type
_entity.pdbx_description
1 polymer ?
#
loop_
_entity_poly.entity_id
_entity_poly.type
_entity_poly.pdbx_seq_one_letter_code
_entity_poly.pdbx_strand_id
1 'polypeptide(L)'
;MTSQDLLSRQQGSSPVRLARQISRMEKIEDLHAAVREAQLLLVSMVSAHATAHSMERFLTHLTDAITVRLLEMAEEKLGLPPIPYAWMAAGSQGRQEQAIQGDQDNFLIIDDRYDAAQHGTYFRALSRFVCDGLNECGYLYCPGDMMAANPAWHLPLRQWQQRYGAWIDEPSPKALMLTCIFFDLRLVYGQRFLSDALHAFIQEKVKGNNFFLAHMTVNALSRQPPLGFFRHFVLQHGGDHAETLDLKIHGVIPIVDLARIYALEAGLPQVNTHERLHAASLAGSVSQGSARDLDDAREFIAFTRLRHQAQRLHEGKPVDNFLPPGDLSELERNNLKDAFKVVKTLQHALALRHQVSRIS
;
A
#
# COMPACT_ATOMS: atom_id res chain seq x y z
N MET A 1 30.13 23.72 -20.36
CA MET A 1 29.56 22.76 -19.40
C MET A 1 30.55 21.62 -19.25
N THR A 2 31.19 21.49 -18.09
CA THR A 2 32.19 20.45 -17.81
C THR A 2 31.51 19.22 -17.21
N SER A 3 32.13 18.03 -17.33
CA SER A 3 31.58 16.78 -16.80
C SER A 3 31.34 16.81 -15.27
N GLN A 4 32.05 17.68 -14.54
CA GLN A 4 31.81 17.95 -13.11
C GLN A 4 30.48 18.67 -12.85
N ASP A 5 30.00 19.50 -13.78
CA ASP A 5 28.72 20.23 -13.68
C ASP A 5 27.50 19.32 -13.94
N LEU A 6 27.70 18.23 -14.68
CA LEU A 6 26.70 17.18 -14.90
C LEU A 6 26.63 16.20 -13.71
N LEU A 7 27.78 15.88 -13.12
CA LEU A 7 27.87 15.03 -11.93
C LEU A 7 27.33 15.73 -10.66
N SER A 8 27.54 17.05 -10.52
CA SER A 8 26.97 17.83 -9.40
C SER A 8 25.44 17.96 -9.49
N ARG A 9 24.87 18.01 -10.69
CA ARG A 9 23.40 17.95 -10.91
C ARG A 9 22.82 16.57 -10.64
N GLN A 10 23.53 15.49 -10.98
CA GLN A 10 23.10 14.11 -10.64
C GLN A 10 23.21 13.80 -9.14
N GLN A 11 24.10 14.46 -8.41
CA GLN A 11 24.17 14.36 -6.94
C GLN A 11 23.18 15.29 -6.22
N GLY A 12 22.52 16.20 -6.94
CA GLY A 12 21.57 17.15 -6.38
C GLY A 12 20.40 16.44 -5.73
N SER A 13 19.63 15.68 -6.49
CA SER A 13 18.30 15.22 -6.06
C SER A 13 18.28 13.80 -5.50
N SER A 14 18.99 13.60 -4.38
CA SER A 14 18.90 12.36 -3.61
C SER A 14 17.59 12.30 -2.79
N PRO A 15 16.87 11.17 -2.76
CA PRO A 15 15.73 10.92 -1.86
C PRO A 15 15.97 11.33 -0.41
N VAL A 16 17.19 11.11 0.09
CA VAL A 16 17.59 11.46 1.47
C VAL A 16 17.61 12.97 1.68
N ARG A 17 18.02 13.74 0.66
CA ARG A 17 18.01 15.21 0.71
C ARG A 17 16.58 15.73 0.78
N LEU A 18 15.69 15.18 -0.05
CA LEU A 18 14.29 15.60 -0.11
C LEU A 18 13.57 15.34 1.22
N ALA A 19 13.76 14.16 1.81
CA ALA A 19 13.22 13.85 3.14
C ALA A 19 13.74 14.82 4.23
N ARG A 20 15.03 15.17 4.19
CA ARG A 20 15.61 16.16 5.11
C ARG A 20 15.04 17.57 4.90
N GLN A 21 14.77 17.97 3.66
CA GLN A 21 14.14 19.25 3.36
C GLN A 21 12.71 19.31 3.92
N ILE A 22 11.93 18.25 3.72
CA ILE A 22 10.56 18.14 4.23
C ILE A 22 10.49 18.34 5.73
N SER A 23 11.42 17.77 6.50
CA SER A 23 11.45 17.91 7.97
C SER A 23 11.61 19.35 8.49
N ARG A 24 11.95 20.30 7.62
CA ARG A 24 12.14 21.72 7.97
C ARG A 24 11.09 22.64 7.37
N MET A 25 10.13 22.10 6.61
CA MET A 25 9.09 22.89 5.96
C MET A 25 8.04 23.31 6.97
N GLU A 26 7.66 24.59 6.97
CA GLU A 26 6.70 25.15 7.92
C GLU A 26 5.33 25.45 7.26
N LYS A 27 5.22 25.20 5.96
CA LYS A 27 4.05 25.54 5.15
C LYS A 27 3.62 24.37 4.28
N ILE A 28 2.31 24.18 4.14
CA ILE A 28 1.73 23.08 3.35
C ILE A 28 2.08 23.26 1.87
N GLU A 29 2.20 24.50 1.39
CA GLU A 29 2.58 24.81 0.01
C GLU A 29 3.99 24.31 -0.32
N ASP A 30 4.92 24.38 0.63
CA ASP A 30 6.29 23.87 0.46
C ASP A 30 6.29 22.33 0.42
N LEU A 31 5.45 21.68 1.23
CA LEU A 31 5.25 20.22 1.20
C LEU A 31 4.66 19.77 -0.15
N HIS A 32 3.68 20.51 -0.70
CA HIS A 32 3.14 20.25 -2.03
C HIS A 32 4.21 20.38 -3.12
N ALA A 33 5.08 21.39 -3.02
CA ALA A 33 6.21 21.55 -3.94
C ALA A 33 7.18 20.35 -3.87
N ALA A 34 7.43 19.80 -2.68
CA ALA A 34 8.24 18.59 -2.51
C ALA A 34 7.61 17.35 -3.18
N VAL A 35 6.29 17.21 -3.14
CA VAL A 35 5.58 16.15 -3.88
C VAL A 35 5.82 16.27 -5.38
N ARG A 36 5.75 17.49 -5.93
CA ARG A 36 6.04 17.74 -7.35
C ARG A 36 7.50 17.44 -7.71
N GLU A 37 8.46 17.80 -6.86
CA GLU A 37 9.87 17.45 -7.07
C GLU A 37 10.04 15.92 -7.11
N ALA A 38 9.45 15.21 -6.16
CA ALA A 38 9.55 13.75 -6.11
C ALA A 38 8.94 13.06 -7.34
N GLN A 39 7.82 13.57 -7.85
CA GLN A 39 7.19 13.09 -9.08
C GLN A 39 8.15 13.22 -10.28
N LEU A 40 8.91 14.31 -10.39
CA LEU A 40 9.93 14.48 -11.44
C LEU A 40 11.12 13.53 -11.25
N LEU A 41 11.53 13.27 -10.01
CA LEU A 41 12.57 12.29 -9.70
C LEU A 41 12.15 10.87 -10.07
N LEU A 42 10.89 10.52 -9.83
CA LEU A 42 10.35 9.24 -10.24
C LEU A 42 10.40 9.06 -11.77
N VAL A 43 10.04 10.08 -12.56
CA VAL A 43 10.18 10.03 -14.04
C VAL A 43 11.64 9.74 -14.43
N SER A 44 12.59 10.34 -13.72
CA SER A 44 14.02 10.10 -13.93
C SER A 44 14.43 8.67 -13.53
N MET A 45 13.89 8.13 -12.43
CA MET A 45 14.12 6.75 -11.99
C MET A 45 13.58 5.72 -12.98
N VAL A 46 12.38 5.95 -13.52
CA VAL A 46 11.78 5.11 -14.58
C VAL A 46 12.68 5.11 -15.82
N SER A 47 13.15 6.28 -16.25
CA SER A 47 14.05 6.42 -17.41
C SER A 47 15.38 5.69 -17.20
N ALA A 48 15.86 5.65 -15.95
CA ALA A 48 17.04 4.91 -15.54
C ALA A 48 16.79 3.41 -15.29
N HIS A 49 15.57 2.91 -15.55
CA HIS A 49 15.17 1.52 -15.32
C HIS A 49 15.42 1.06 -13.87
N ALA A 50 15.21 1.96 -12.90
CA ALA A 50 15.20 1.59 -11.50
C ALA A 50 14.09 0.55 -11.24
N THR A 51 14.34 -0.37 -10.29
CA THR A 51 13.34 -1.37 -9.90
C THR A 51 12.06 -0.70 -9.37
N ALA A 52 10.90 -1.31 -9.64
CA ALA A 52 9.63 -0.90 -9.07
C ALA A 52 9.71 -0.89 -7.54
N HIS A 53 10.31 -1.91 -6.93
CA HIS A 53 10.56 -1.92 -5.48
C HIS A 53 11.26 -0.64 -4.98
N SER A 54 12.33 -0.20 -5.63
CA SER A 54 13.05 1.01 -5.22
C SER A 54 12.24 2.30 -5.40
N MET A 55 11.45 2.37 -6.48
CA MET A 55 10.60 3.52 -6.79
C MET A 55 9.43 3.63 -5.82
N GLU A 56 8.76 2.52 -5.51
CA GLU A 56 7.64 2.51 -4.56
C GLU A 56 8.12 2.87 -3.15
N ARG A 57 9.27 2.34 -2.73
CA ARG A 57 9.88 2.71 -1.45
C ARG A 57 10.23 4.19 -1.39
N PHE A 58 10.75 4.76 -2.48
CA PHE A 58 11.01 6.19 -2.55
C PHE A 58 9.73 7.02 -2.34
N LEU A 59 8.65 6.66 -3.05
CA LEU A 59 7.36 7.35 -2.92
C LEU A 59 6.76 7.19 -1.53
N THR A 60 6.83 6.01 -0.93
CA THR A 60 6.37 5.81 0.45
C THR A 60 7.19 6.61 1.45
N HIS A 61 8.52 6.63 1.33
CA HIS A 61 9.36 7.44 2.22
C HIS A 61 9.05 8.94 2.12
N LEU A 62 8.71 9.42 0.93
CA LEU A 62 8.23 10.78 0.74
C LEU A 62 6.90 11.01 1.47
N THR A 63 5.90 10.15 1.26
CA THR A 63 4.61 10.27 1.93
C THR A 63 4.78 10.23 3.44
N ASP A 64 5.57 9.30 3.97
CA ASP A 64 5.86 9.21 5.40
C ASP A 64 6.51 10.49 5.93
N ALA A 65 7.49 11.06 5.23
CA ALA A 65 8.14 12.31 5.64
C ALA A 65 7.15 13.47 5.71
N ILE A 66 6.25 13.57 4.72
CA ILE A 66 5.19 14.60 4.70
C ILE A 66 4.19 14.36 5.84
N THR A 67 3.74 13.12 6.04
CA THR A 67 2.84 12.75 7.15
C THR A 67 3.47 13.10 8.50
N VAL A 68 4.73 12.75 8.73
CA VAL A 68 5.47 13.08 9.96
C VAL A 68 5.54 14.59 10.14
N ARG A 69 5.90 15.35 9.10
CA ARG A 69 5.99 16.81 9.24
C ARG A 69 4.63 17.44 9.53
N LEU A 70 3.57 16.98 8.88
CA LEU A 70 2.20 17.45 9.17
C LEU A 70 1.77 17.14 10.60
N LEU A 71 2.16 15.99 11.14
CA LEU A 71 1.92 15.63 12.55
C LEU A 71 2.68 16.55 13.50
N GLU A 72 3.96 16.81 13.24
CA GLU A 72 4.76 17.75 14.02
C GLU A 72 4.15 19.17 14.00
N MET A 73 3.76 19.67 12.82
CA MET A 73 3.09 20.96 12.67
C MET A 73 1.75 21.02 13.41
N ALA A 74 1.00 19.91 13.43
CA ALA A 74 -0.24 19.83 14.17
C ALA A 74 0.00 19.86 15.69
N GLU A 75 1.01 19.15 16.20
CA GLU A 75 1.41 19.16 17.61
C GLU A 75 1.97 20.53 18.04
N GLU A 76 2.74 21.20 17.19
CA GLU A 76 3.19 22.58 17.39
C GLU A 76 2.01 23.55 17.57
N LYS A 77 0.93 23.35 16.79
CA LYS A 77 -0.26 24.20 16.81
C LYS A 77 -1.23 23.88 17.96
N LEU A 78 -1.43 22.61 18.26
CA LEU A 78 -2.42 22.12 19.24
C LEU A 78 -1.85 21.94 20.65
N GLY A 79 -0.51 21.90 20.77
CA GLY A 79 0.19 21.46 21.96
C GLY A 79 0.48 19.96 21.93
N LEU A 80 1.27 19.51 22.92
CA LEU A 80 1.62 18.10 23.09
C LEU A 80 0.36 17.22 23.21
N PRO A 81 0.42 15.98 22.70
CA PRO A 81 -0.72 15.06 22.80
C PRO A 81 -1.06 14.77 24.26
N PRO A 82 -2.36 14.81 24.65
CA PRO A 82 -2.77 14.65 26.04
C PRO A 82 -2.52 13.23 26.58
N ILE A 83 -2.46 12.24 25.68
CA ILE A 83 -2.12 10.84 25.96
C ILE A 83 -1.35 10.23 24.77
N PRO A 84 -0.63 9.12 24.99
CA PRO A 84 0.06 8.38 23.92
C PRO A 84 -0.86 8.00 22.75
N TYR A 85 -0.34 8.13 21.53
CA TYR A 85 -0.99 7.64 20.32
C TYR A 85 0.05 7.15 19.30
N ALA A 86 -0.40 6.42 18.30
CA ALA A 86 0.37 5.98 17.14
C ALA A 86 -0.40 6.28 15.86
N TRP A 87 0.25 6.99 14.93
CA TRP A 87 -0.24 7.15 13.56
C TRP A 87 0.23 5.97 12.72
N MET A 88 -0.76 5.25 12.18
CA MET A 88 -0.56 4.05 11.40
C MET A 88 -0.90 4.33 9.93
N ALA A 89 -0.02 3.93 9.04
CA ALA A 89 -0.35 3.77 7.63
C ALA A 89 -0.96 2.37 7.42
N ALA A 90 -1.90 2.27 6.48
CA ALA A 90 -2.50 1.04 6.01
C ALA A 90 -2.30 0.90 4.49
N GLY A 91 -2.77 -0.20 3.91
CA GLY A 91 -2.77 -0.40 2.46
C GLY A 91 -1.37 -0.25 1.84
N SER A 92 -1.30 0.43 0.69
CA SER A 92 -0.05 0.55 -0.07
C SER A 92 1.06 1.33 0.66
N GLN A 93 0.71 2.35 1.44
CA GLN A 93 1.67 3.07 2.29
C GLN A 93 2.19 2.16 3.40
N GLY A 94 1.32 1.37 4.02
CA GLY A 94 1.70 0.41 5.05
C GLY A 94 2.67 -0.65 4.53
N ARG A 95 2.42 -1.19 3.33
CA ARG A 95 3.33 -2.14 2.65
C ARG A 95 4.62 -1.51 2.12
N GLN A 96 4.72 -0.18 2.07
CA GLN A 96 5.80 0.53 1.38
C GLN A 96 5.84 0.27 -0.13
N GLU A 97 4.65 0.24 -0.73
CA GLU A 97 4.39 -0.11 -2.14
C GLU A 97 3.55 0.98 -2.82
N GLN A 98 3.74 2.24 -2.44
CA GLN A 98 2.97 3.34 -3.04
C GLN A 98 3.43 3.61 -4.46
N ALA A 99 2.47 3.97 -5.31
CA ALA A 99 2.74 4.50 -6.63
C ALA A 99 2.31 5.97 -6.71
N ILE A 100 2.35 6.57 -7.90
CA ILE A 100 1.95 7.97 -8.07
C ILE A 100 0.47 8.11 -7.72
N GLN A 101 0.14 9.21 -7.02
CA GLN A 101 -1.23 9.60 -6.68
C GLN A 101 -1.95 8.55 -5.82
N GLY A 102 -1.35 8.25 -4.66
CA GLY A 102 -1.96 7.38 -3.65
C GLY A 102 -3.15 8.04 -2.93
N ASP A 103 -4.10 7.21 -2.56
CA ASP A 103 -5.13 7.49 -1.56
C ASP A 103 -4.53 7.47 -0.14
N GLN A 104 -5.24 8.13 0.78
CA GLN A 104 -4.89 8.15 2.20
C GLN A 104 -5.52 6.97 2.95
N ASP A 105 -4.75 5.91 3.20
CA ASP A 105 -5.15 4.83 4.11
C ASP A 105 -4.39 4.97 5.43
N ASN A 106 -5.01 5.57 6.44
CA ASN A 106 -4.37 5.81 7.73
C ASN A 106 -5.35 5.75 8.90
N PHE A 107 -4.83 5.47 10.09
CA PHE A 107 -5.63 5.37 11.29
C PHE A 107 -4.80 5.67 12.56
N LEU A 108 -5.48 6.00 13.66
CA LEU A 108 -4.85 6.22 14.95
C LEU A 108 -5.13 5.05 15.90
N ILE A 109 -4.08 4.58 16.56
CA ILE A 109 -4.19 3.78 17.78
C ILE A 109 -3.95 4.73 18.94
N ILE A 110 -4.91 4.84 19.85
CA ILE A 110 -4.82 5.71 21.02
C ILE A 110 -4.64 4.83 22.27
N ASP A 111 -3.95 5.33 23.29
CA ASP A 111 -3.87 4.68 24.60
C ASP A 111 -5.27 4.39 25.18
N ASP A 112 -5.42 3.27 25.90
CA ASP A 112 -6.69 2.84 26.48
C ASP A 112 -7.23 3.78 27.58
N ARG A 113 -6.43 4.76 28.03
CA ARG A 113 -6.88 5.88 28.87
C ARG A 113 -7.71 6.93 28.09
N TYR A 114 -7.97 6.71 26.80
CA TYR A 114 -8.75 7.65 26.00
C TYR A 114 -10.16 7.86 26.55
N ASP A 115 -10.44 9.12 26.88
CA ASP A 115 -11.77 9.63 27.20
C ASP A 115 -12.18 10.61 26.08
N ALA A 116 -13.31 10.34 25.42
CA ALA A 116 -13.76 11.13 24.28
C ALA A 116 -14.14 12.59 24.66
N ALA A 117 -14.60 12.82 25.88
CA ALA A 117 -14.95 14.16 26.37
C ALA A 117 -13.68 14.98 26.66
N GLN A 118 -12.65 14.34 27.20
CA GLN A 118 -11.39 15.01 27.57
C GLN A 118 -10.43 15.15 26.39
N HIS A 119 -10.26 14.10 25.59
CA HIS A 119 -9.21 14.01 24.57
C HIS A 119 -9.74 14.10 23.13
N GLY A 120 -11.04 13.87 22.91
CA GLY A 120 -11.59 13.72 21.56
C GLY A 120 -11.45 14.97 20.69
N THR A 121 -11.53 16.17 21.28
CA THR A 121 -11.33 17.42 20.53
C THR A 121 -9.90 17.52 19.98
N TYR A 122 -8.90 17.13 20.77
CA TYR A 122 -7.50 17.12 20.33
C TYR A 122 -7.30 16.18 19.15
N PHE A 123 -7.69 14.90 19.28
CA PHE A 123 -7.43 13.90 18.24
C PHE A 123 -8.25 14.14 16.96
N ARG A 124 -9.45 14.73 17.05
CA ARG A 124 -10.19 15.17 15.85
C ARG A 124 -9.50 16.32 15.14
N ALA A 125 -8.94 17.29 15.88
CA ALA A 125 -8.24 18.42 15.29
C ALA A 125 -6.91 17.98 14.65
N LEU A 126 -6.15 17.11 15.35
CA LEU A 126 -4.91 16.51 14.86
C LEU A 126 -5.15 15.73 13.57
N SER A 127 -6.08 14.76 13.58
CA SER A 127 -6.28 13.89 12.42
C SER A 127 -6.82 14.66 11.21
N ARG A 128 -7.71 15.62 11.42
CA ARG A 128 -8.20 16.50 10.35
C ARG A 128 -7.10 17.37 9.77
N PHE A 129 -6.26 18.01 10.59
CA PHE A 129 -5.15 18.83 10.08
C PHE A 129 -4.22 18.02 9.17
N VAL A 130 -3.87 16.80 9.58
CA VAL A 130 -2.97 15.94 8.81
C VAL A 130 -3.62 15.43 7.52
N CYS A 131 -4.87 14.95 7.57
CA CYS A 131 -5.57 14.47 6.38
C CYS A 131 -5.85 15.58 5.38
N ASP A 132 -6.25 16.77 5.85
CA ASP A 132 -6.50 17.94 5.00
C ASP A 132 -5.17 18.40 4.36
N GLY A 133 -4.08 18.46 5.13
CA GLY A 133 -2.76 18.82 4.62
C GLY A 133 -2.20 17.80 3.61
N LEU A 134 -2.41 16.50 3.83
CA LEU A 134 -2.07 15.46 2.85
C LEU A 134 -2.85 15.64 1.55
N ASN A 135 -4.14 15.96 1.64
CA ASN A 135 -4.98 16.23 0.48
C ASN A 135 -4.52 17.48 -0.29
N GLU A 136 -4.18 18.56 0.41
CA GLU A 136 -3.57 19.76 -0.19
C GLU A 136 -2.22 19.46 -0.87
N CYS A 137 -1.45 18.51 -0.33
CA CYS A 137 -0.22 18.04 -0.97
C CYS A 137 -0.44 17.16 -2.21
N GLY A 138 -1.68 16.70 -2.46
CA GLY A 138 -2.05 15.87 -3.62
C GLY A 138 -2.28 14.39 -3.31
N TYR A 139 -2.29 13.99 -2.04
CA TYR A 139 -2.72 12.66 -1.59
C TYR A 139 -4.22 12.69 -1.34
N LEU A 140 -5.01 12.26 -2.31
CA LEU A 140 -6.46 12.41 -2.28
C LEU A 140 -7.07 11.70 -1.07
N TYR A 141 -8.14 12.27 -0.52
CA TYR A 141 -8.97 11.57 0.46
C TYR A 141 -9.36 10.19 -0.06
N CYS A 142 -9.28 9.18 0.81
CA CYS A 142 -9.68 7.83 0.46
C CYS A 142 -11.18 7.79 0.14
N PRO A 143 -11.60 7.32 -1.05
CA PRO A 143 -13.01 7.21 -1.39
C PRO A 143 -13.80 6.29 -0.46
N GLY A 144 -13.11 5.34 0.19
CA GLY A 144 -13.65 4.45 1.21
C GLY A 144 -13.69 5.04 2.62
N ASP A 145 -13.28 6.30 2.79
CA ASP A 145 -13.22 7.02 4.06
C ASP A 145 -12.37 6.30 5.13
N MET A 146 -11.30 5.63 4.72
CA MET A 146 -10.37 4.85 5.56
C MET A 146 -9.24 5.72 6.15
N MET A 147 -9.62 6.84 6.76
CA MET A 147 -8.69 7.87 7.23
C MET A 147 -8.89 8.18 8.72
N ALA A 148 -7.81 8.55 9.42
CA ALA A 148 -7.84 8.95 10.83
C ALA A 148 -8.78 10.13 11.12
N ALA A 149 -9.13 10.93 10.11
CA ALA A 149 -10.12 12.00 10.19
C ALA A 149 -11.54 11.48 10.46
N ASN A 150 -11.87 10.26 10.04
CA ASN A 150 -13.12 9.60 10.40
C ASN A 150 -13.00 8.99 11.81
N PRO A 151 -13.89 9.35 12.76
CA PRO A 151 -13.84 8.83 14.13
C PRO A 151 -13.90 7.29 14.25
N ALA A 152 -14.38 6.60 13.23
CA ALA A 152 -14.33 5.14 13.19
C ALA A 152 -12.88 4.60 13.19
N TRP A 153 -11.89 5.39 12.81
CA TRP A 153 -10.49 4.96 12.62
C TRP A 153 -9.50 5.65 13.57
N HIS A 154 -9.97 6.23 14.68
CA HIS A 154 -9.08 6.72 15.74
C HIS A 154 -9.45 6.17 17.12
N LEU A 155 -9.22 4.88 17.29
CA LEU A 155 -9.73 4.12 18.43
C LEU A 155 -8.66 3.79 19.47
N PRO A 156 -9.07 3.54 20.72
CA PRO A 156 -8.21 2.93 21.73
C PRO A 156 -7.69 1.56 21.29
N LEU A 157 -6.49 1.17 21.75
CA LEU A 157 -5.86 -0.12 21.44
C LEU A 157 -6.79 -1.31 21.68
N ARG A 158 -7.49 -1.36 22.81
CA ARG A 158 -8.43 -2.45 23.13
C ARG A 158 -9.58 -2.54 22.13
N GLN A 159 -10.08 -1.41 21.64
CA GLN A 159 -11.15 -1.40 20.63
C GLN A 159 -10.63 -1.85 19.25
N TRP A 160 -9.39 -1.50 18.91
CA TRP A 160 -8.74 -2.06 17.73
C TRP A 160 -8.61 -3.57 17.84
N GLN A 161 -8.08 -4.10 18.94
CA GLN A 161 -7.98 -5.54 19.16
C GLN A 161 -9.35 -6.24 19.03
N GLN A 162 -10.42 -5.69 19.62
CA GLN A 162 -11.77 -6.21 19.45
C GLN A 162 -12.21 -6.23 17.98
N ARG A 163 -11.91 -5.18 17.22
CA ARG A 163 -12.29 -5.07 15.81
C ARG A 163 -11.54 -6.07 14.93
N TYR A 164 -10.23 -6.22 15.12
CA TYR A 164 -9.46 -7.25 14.42
C TYR A 164 -9.93 -8.65 14.81
N GLY A 165 -10.23 -8.87 16.10
CA GLY A 165 -10.83 -10.12 16.57
C GLY A 165 -12.13 -10.44 15.82
N ALA A 166 -13.05 -9.47 15.73
CA ALA A 166 -14.30 -9.64 15.00
C ALA A 166 -14.10 -9.91 13.50
N TRP A 167 -13.16 -9.24 12.83
CA TRP A 167 -12.86 -9.49 11.42
C TRP A 167 -12.30 -10.89 11.16
N ILE A 168 -11.54 -11.42 12.12
CA ILE A 168 -10.92 -12.75 12.04
C ILE A 168 -11.94 -13.84 12.39
N ASP A 169 -12.73 -13.62 13.43
CA ASP A 169 -13.70 -14.58 13.95
C ASP A 169 -14.97 -14.65 13.06
N GLU A 170 -15.36 -13.55 12.40
CA GLU A 170 -16.51 -13.45 11.50
C GLU A 170 -16.16 -12.73 10.17
N PRO A 171 -15.54 -13.44 9.21
CA PRO A 171 -15.03 -12.88 7.95
C PRO A 171 -16.14 -12.64 6.91
N SER A 172 -17.09 -11.77 7.22
CA SER A 172 -18.08 -11.25 6.26
C SER A 172 -17.39 -10.54 5.08
N PRO A 173 -18.06 -10.35 3.93
CA PRO A 173 -17.47 -9.63 2.79
C PRO A 173 -16.91 -8.25 3.14
N LYS A 174 -17.59 -7.50 4.02
CA LYS A 174 -17.10 -6.20 4.52
C LYS A 174 -15.87 -6.36 5.41
N ALA A 175 -15.84 -7.35 6.30
CA ALA A 175 -14.69 -7.63 7.15
C ALA A 175 -13.46 -8.04 6.33
N LEU A 176 -13.64 -8.85 5.29
CA LEU A 176 -12.56 -9.25 4.37
C LEU A 176 -12.03 -8.08 3.54
N MET A 177 -12.91 -7.19 3.08
CA MET A 177 -12.49 -5.94 2.42
C MET A 177 -11.64 -5.08 3.36
N LEU A 178 -12.09 -4.85 4.59
CA LEU A 178 -11.34 -4.09 5.60
C LEU A 178 -10.01 -4.76 5.96
N THR A 179 -10.01 -6.09 6.06
CA THR A 179 -8.81 -6.89 6.30
C THR A 179 -7.74 -6.66 5.23
N CYS A 180 -8.12 -6.60 3.96
CA CYS A 180 -7.17 -6.34 2.86
C CYS A 180 -6.48 -4.96 2.94
N ILE A 181 -7.05 -4.02 3.69
CA ILE A 181 -6.51 -2.68 3.91
C ILE A 181 -5.75 -2.63 5.23
N PHE A 182 -6.42 -2.98 6.32
CA PHE A 182 -5.93 -2.78 7.67
C PHE A 182 -4.93 -3.85 8.13
N PHE A 183 -4.85 -5.03 7.52
CA PHE A 183 -3.78 -5.99 7.83
C PHE A 183 -2.44 -5.61 7.21
N ASP A 184 -2.45 -4.59 6.35
CA ASP A 184 -1.23 -3.99 5.83
C ASP A 184 -0.84 -2.75 6.62
N LEU A 185 -0.71 -2.89 7.95
CA LEU A 185 -0.46 -1.78 8.86
C LEU A 185 1.02 -1.58 9.19
N ARG A 186 1.45 -0.31 9.26
CA ARG A 186 2.81 0.08 9.67
C ARG A 186 2.79 1.39 10.44
N LEU A 187 3.57 1.45 11.52
CA LEU A 187 3.79 2.68 12.30
C LEU A 187 4.53 3.72 11.45
N VAL A 188 4.00 4.94 11.40
CA VAL A 188 4.65 6.10 10.78
C VAL A 188 5.16 7.08 11.84
N TYR A 189 4.34 7.35 12.87
CA TYR A 189 4.68 8.32 13.93
C TYR A 189 4.05 7.93 15.26
N GLY A 190 4.64 8.39 16.37
CA GLY A 190 4.12 8.19 17.72
C GLY A 190 4.65 6.92 18.38
N GLN A 191 3.81 6.28 19.18
CA GLN A 191 4.24 5.38 20.25
C GLN A 191 4.25 3.92 19.80
N ARG A 192 5.46 3.38 19.63
CA ARG A 192 5.70 2.03 19.09
C ARG A 192 4.99 0.91 19.86
N PHE A 193 4.91 1.01 21.18
CA PHE A 193 4.30 -0.05 22.01
C PHE A 193 2.82 -0.31 21.64
N LEU A 194 2.09 0.70 21.14
CA LEU A 194 0.71 0.56 20.68
C LEU A 194 0.62 -0.28 19.39
N SER A 195 1.51 0.00 18.43
CA SER A 195 1.62 -0.77 17.19
C SER A 195 2.01 -2.22 17.49
N ASP A 196 3.07 -2.41 18.29
CA ASP A 196 3.61 -3.74 18.60
C ASP A 196 2.56 -4.62 19.31
N ALA A 197 1.79 -4.04 20.24
CA ALA A 197 0.71 -4.75 20.93
C ALA A 197 -0.45 -5.15 20.00
N LEU A 198 -0.79 -4.32 19.01
CA LEU A 198 -1.80 -4.67 18.02
C LEU A 198 -1.30 -5.76 17.06
N HIS A 199 -0.05 -5.65 16.58
CA HIS A 199 0.58 -6.68 15.74
C HIS A 199 0.64 -8.03 16.44
N ALA A 200 1.05 -8.06 17.71
CA ALA A 200 1.10 -9.28 18.51
C ALA A 200 -0.28 -9.95 18.63
N PHE A 201 -1.32 -9.15 18.92
CA PHE A 201 -2.70 -9.64 18.99
C PHE A 201 -3.17 -10.26 17.66
N ILE A 202 -2.92 -9.59 16.53
CA ILE A 202 -3.30 -10.08 15.20
C ILE A 202 -2.61 -11.41 14.90
N GLN A 203 -1.30 -11.49 15.15
CA GLN A 203 -0.52 -12.71 14.90
C GLN A 203 -1.03 -13.90 15.71
N GLU A 204 -1.30 -13.70 17.01
CA GLU A 204 -1.85 -14.73 17.89
C GLU A 204 -3.20 -15.24 17.39
N LYS A 205 -4.07 -14.34 16.92
CA LYS A 205 -5.41 -14.68 16.44
C LYS A 205 -5.44 -15.38 15.09
N VAL A 206 -4.52 -15.04 14.18
CA VAL A 206 -4.50 -15.59 12.82
C VAL A 206 -3.76 -16.92 12.74
N LYS A 207 -2.72 -17.12 13.57
CA LYS A 207 -1.89 -18.31 13.51
C LYS A 207 -2.71 -19.59 13.70
N GLY A 208 -2.78 -20.42 12.65
CA GLY A 208 -3.56 -21.66 12.66
C GLY A 208 -5.07 -21.51 12.46
N ASN A 209 -5.56 -20.29 12.17
CA ASN A 209 -6.98 -20.06 11.88
C ASN A 209 -7.33 -20.39 10.42
N ASN A 210 -7.48 -21.68 10.14
CA ASN A 210 -7.79 -22.19 8.79
C ASN A 210 -9.11 -21.65 8.22
N PHE A 211 -10.09 -21.37 9.08
CA PHE A 211 -11.37 -20.81 8.68
C PHE A 211 -11.20 -19.41 8.08
N PHE A 212 -10.52 -18.51 8.81
CA PHE A 212 -10.21 -17.16 8.33
C PHE A 212 -9.35 -17.19 7.05
N LEU A 213 -8.31 -18.02 7.01
CA LEU A 213 -7.44 -18.14 5.83
C LEU A 213 -8.19 -18.61 4.58
N ALA A 214 -9.16 -19.51 4.74
CA ALA A 214 -9.94 -19.99 3.62
C ALA A 214 -10.92 -18.91 3.09
N HIS A 215 -11.53 -18.12 3.97
CA HIS A 215 -12.31 -16.93 3.57
C HIS A 215 -11.44 -15.85 2.91
N MET A 216 -10.23 -15.61 3.40
CA MET A 216 -9.25 -14.74 2.76
C MET A 216 -8.90 -15.22 1.35
N THR A 217 -8.77 -16.54 1.17
CA THR A 217 -8.51 -17.15 -0.13
C THR A 217 -9.68 -16.93 -1.08
N VAL A 218 -10.93 -17.18 -0.65
CA VAL A 218 -12.13 -16.88 -1.45
C VAL A 218 -12.12 -15.42 -1.91
N ASN A 219 -11.84 -14.49 -1.01
CA ASN A 219 -11.78 -13.07 -1.32
C ASN A 219 -10.68 -12.73 -2.33
N ALA A 220 -9.48 -13.30 -2.17
CA ALA A 220 -8.37 -13.11 -3.10
C ALA A 220 -8.71 -13.61 -4.52
N LEU A 221 -9.51 -14.66 -4.64
CA LEU A 221 -9.94 -15.20 -5.94
C LEU A 221 -10.97 -14.32 -6.65
N SER A 222 -11.61 -13.37 -5.97
CA SER A 222 -12.52 -12.41 -6.63
C SER A 222 -11.78 -11.44 -7.57
N ARG A 223 -10.48 -11.22 -7.34
CA ARG A 223 -9.61 -10.37 -8.14
C ARG A 223 -8.72 -11.24 -9.02
N GLN A 224 -9.20 -11.54 -10.22
CA GLN A 224 -8.46 -12.33 -11.20
C GLN A 224 -7.54 -11.43 -12.04
N PRO A 225 -6.34 -11.91 -12.42
CA PRO A 225 -5.51 -11.21 -13.38
C PRO A 225 -6.23 -11.13 -14.75
N PRO A 226 -5.97 -10.09 -15.57
CA PRO A 226 -6.75 -9.80 -16.78
C PRO A 226 -6.32 -10.71 -17.94
N LEU A 227 -6.44 -12.02 -17.75
CA LEU A 227 -6.02 -13.07 -18.67
C LEU A 227 -7.14 -14.09 -18.89
N GLY A 228 -7.77 -13.99 -20.05
CA GLY A 228 -8.89 -14.81 -20.50
C GLY A 228 -8.44 -16.12 -21.15
N PHE A 229 -9.36 -16.74 -21.89
CA PHE A 229 -9.06 -17.94 -22.68
C PHE A 229 -8.03 -17.63 -23.78
N PHE A 230 -7.27 -18.65 -24.19
CA PHE A 230 -6.22 -18.55 -25.20
C PHE A 230 -5.17 -17.45 -24.94
N ARG A 231 -4.95 -17.06 -23.68
CA ARG A 231 -4.02 -15.98 -23.27
C ARG A 231 -4.33 -14.62 -23.92
N HIS A 232 -5.61 -14.35 -24.18
CA HIS A 232 -6.05 -12.99 -24.52
C HIS A 232 -6.23 -12.14 -23.27
N PHE A 233 -5.96 -10.84 -23.39
CA PHE A 233 -6.23 -9.92 -22.29
C PHE A 233 -7.73 -9.77 -22.06
N VAL A 234 -8.12 -9.60 -20.81
CA VAL A 234 -9.46 -9.18 -20.41
C VAL A 234 -9.38 -7.68 -20.12
N LEU A 235 -10.01 -6.87 -20.96
CA LEU A 235 -9.96 -5.41 -20.86
C LEU A 235 -11.18 -4.90 -20.08
N GLN A 236 -11.05 -3.71 -19.51
CA GLN A 236 -12.18 -3.01 -18.91
C GLN A 236 -13.27 -2.76 -19.96
N HIS A 237 -14.52 -2.97 -19.56
CA HIS A 237 -15.69 -2.82 -20.43
C HIS A 237 -16.49 -1.58 -20.03
N GLY A 238 -16.66 -0.64 -20.97
CA GLY A 238 -17.47 0.57 -20.77
C GLY A 238 -16.81 1.63 -19.87
N GLY A 239 -17.41 2.82 -19.85
CA GLY A 239 -16.92 3.98 -19.11
C GLY A 239 -15.64 4.60 -19.69
N ASP A 240 -15.03 5.52 -18.94
CA ASP A 240 -13.86 6.32 -19.35
C ASP A 240 -12.56 5.50 -19.52
N HIS A 241 -12.59 4.22 -19.15
CA HIS A 241 -11.43 3.32 -19.16
C HIS A 241 -11.63 2.09 -20.04
N ALA A 242 -12.60 2.11 -20.96
CA ALA A 242 -12.82 1.02 -21.90
C ALA A 242 -11.54 0.65 -22.67
N GLU A 243 -11.37 -0.64 -22.98
CA GLU A 243 -10.24 -1.16 -23.77
C GLU A 243 -8.85 -1.03 -23.09
N THR A 244 -8.82 -0.91 -21.77
CA THR A 244 -7.58 -0.84 -20.98
C THR A 244 -7.39 -2.03 -20.03
N LEU A 245 -6.15 -2.22 -19.57
CA LEU A 245 -5.77 -3.12 -18.49
C LEU A 245 -5.70 -2.33 -17.17
N ASP A 246 -6.39 -2.79 -16.13
CA ASP A 246 -6.19 -2.26 -14.77
C ASP A 246 -5.01 -2.97 -14.10
N LEU A 247 -3.87 -2.29 -14.07
CA LEU A 247 -2.63 -2.82 -13.49
C LEU A 247 -2.60 -2.76 -11.95
N LYS A 248 -3.55 -2.08 -11.31
CA LYS A 248 -3.70 -2.04 -9.85
C LYS A 248 -4.55 -3.21 -9.37
N ILE A 249 -5.85 -3.19 -9.68
CA ILE A 249 -6.84 -4.11 -9.10
C ILE A 249 -6.65 -5.54 -9.63
N HIS A 250 -6.35 -5.68 -10.92
CA HIS A 250 -6.16 -6.98 -11.56
C HIS A 250 -4.67 -7.32 -11.79
N GLY A 251 -3.77 -6.36 -11.59
CA GLY A 251 -2.33 -6.58 -11.73
C GLY A 251 -1.64 -6.94 -10.41
N VAL A 252 -1.31 -5.91 -9.61
CA VAL A 252 -0.49 -6.08 -8.40
C VAL A 252 -1.28 -6.62 -7.20
N ILE A 253 -2.55 -6.24 -7.02
CA ILE A 253 -3.33 -6.63 -5.83
C ILE A 253 -3.51 -8.15 -5.68
N PRO A 254 -3.76 -8.94 -6.75
CA PRO A 254 -3.81 -10.40 -6.63
C PRO A 254 -2.52 -11.01 -6.03
N ILE A 255 -1.35 -10.45 -6.35
CA ILE A 255 -0.07 -10.93 -5.80
C ILE A 255 0.07 -10.52 -4.34
N VAL A 256 -0.30 -9.29 -3.99
CA VAL A 256 -0.35 -8.80 -2.61
C VAL A 256 -1.23 -9.72 -1.75
N ASP A 257 -2.39 -10.12 -2.27
CA ASP A 257 -3.31 -11.02 -1.56
C ASP A 257 -2.70 -12.40 -1.33
N LEU A 258 -2.08 -13.01 -2.35
CA LEU A 258 -1.39 -14.29 -2.22
C LEU A 258 -0.27 -14.22 -1.16
N ALA A 259 0.60 -13.21 -1.25
CA ALA A 259 1.70 -13.02 -0.31
C ALA A 259 1.18 -12.81 1.13
N ARG A 260 0.09 -12.05 1.31
CA ARG A 260 -0.55 -11.86 2.60
C ARG A 260 -1.05 -13.19 3.17
N ILE A 261 -1.74 -14.00 2.38
CA ILE A 261 -2.26 -15.29 2.85
C ILE A 261 -1.11 -16.23 3.24
N TYR A 262 -0.05 -16.33 2.43
CA TYR A 262 1.10 -17.17 2.76
C TYR A 262 1.83 -16.70 4.03
N ALA A 263 1.93 -15.39 4.25
CA ALA A 263 2.53 -14.84 5.47
C ALA A 263 1.65 -15.10 6.70
N LEU A 264 0.33 -14.88 6.58
CA LEU A 264 -0.63 -15.13 7.65
C LEU A 264 -0.70 -16.61 8.02
N GLU A 265 -0.67 -17.52 7.05
CA GLU A 265 -0.62 -18.97 7.28
C GLU A 265 0.60 -19.37 8.10
N ALA A 266 1.75 -18.74 7.86
CA ALA A 266 2.98 -18.96 8.61
C ALA A 266 3.08 -18.13 9.92
N GLY A 267 2.08 -17.30 10.23
CA GLY A 267 2.10 -16.42 11.40
C GLY A 267 3.20 -15.35 11.36
N LEU A 268 3.53 -14.86 10.18
CA LEU A 268 4.66 -13.96 9.93
C LEU A 268 4.28 -12.48 10.10
N PRO A 269 5.17 -11.64 10.66
CA PRO A 269 4.91 -10.21 10.90
C PRO A 269 5.01 -9.32 9.64
N GLN A 270 5.59 -9.82 8.55
CA GLN A 270 5.91 -9.01 7.38
C GLN A 270 4.66 -8.44 6.72
N VAL A 271 4.78 -7.19 6.26
CA VAL A 271 3.68 -6.46 5.61
C VAL A 271 3.99 -6.16 4.14
N ASN A 272 5.23 -5.84 3.79
CA ASN A 272 5.66 -5.69 2.42
C ASN A 272 5.53 -7.02 1.65
N THR A 273 5.06 -6.99 0.40
CA THR A 273 4.78 -8.18 -0.41
C THR A 273 6.04 -8.99 -0.71
N HIS A 274 7.15 -8.33 -1.06
CA HIS A 274 8.43 -8.99 -1.29
C HIS A 274 8.92 -9.67 0.00
N GLU A 275 8.90 -8.95 1.12
CA GLU A 275 9.30 -9.49 2.43
C GLU A 275 8.41 -10.65 2.87
N ARG A 276 7.10 -10.58 2.62
CA ARG A 276 6.13 -11.66 2.86
C ARG A 276 6.47 -12.90 2.05
N LEU A 277 6.68 -12.77 0.74
CA LEU A 277 7.02 -13.91 -0.12
C LEU A 277 8.34 -14.55 0.29
N HIS A 278 9.35 -13.74 0.57
CA HIS A 278 10.65 -14.21 1.03
C HIS A 278 10.55 -14.96 2.38
N ALA A 279 9.89 -14.36 3.37
CA ALA A 279 9.73 -14.98 4.69
C ALA A 279 8.84 -16.23 4.65
N ALA A 280 7.75 -16.21 3.89
CA ALA A 280 6.86 -17.34 3.69
C ALA A 280 7.56 -18.52 3.00
N SER A 281 8.45 -18.24 2.06
CA SER A 281 9.31 -19.23 1.40
C SER A 281 10.26 -19.91 2.40
N LEU A 282 10.90 -19.14 3.28
CA LEU A 282 11.73 -19.68 4.35
C LEU A 282 10.93 -20.50 5.38
N ALA A 283 9.68 -20.10 5.65
CA ALA A 283 8.77 -20.82 6.54
C ALA A 283 8.09 -22.04 5.89
N GLY A 284 8.25 -22.23 4.58
CA GLY A 284 7.66 -23.35 3.83
C GLY A 284 6.17 -23.24 3.52
N SER A 285 5.52 -22.08 3.76
CA SER A 285 4.12 -21.89 3.36
C SER A 285 3.96 -21.69 1.85
N VAL A 286 5.02 -21.26 1.17
CA VAL A 286 5.12 -21.23 -0.30
C VAL A 286 6.45 -21.85 -0.74
N SER A 287 6.50 -22.46 -1.92
CA SER A 287 7.77 -23.00 -2.44
C SER A 287 8.72 -21.86 -2.84
N GLN A 288 10.04 -22.10 -2.78
CA GLN A 288 11.03 -21.11 -3.22
C GLN A 288 10.83 -20.67 -4.67
N GLY A 289 10.48 -21.61 -5.57
CA GLY A 289 10.18 -21.30 -6.96
C GLY A 289 8.96 -20.40 -7.10
N SER A 290 7.84 -20.78 -6.47
CA SER A 290 6.60 -20.00 -6.51
C SER A 290 6.74 -18.60 -5.90
N ALA A 291 7.54 -18.46 -4.82
CA ALA A 291 7.81 -17.16 -4.23
C ALA A 291 8.61 -16.25 -5.17
N ARG A 292 9.65 -16.78 -5.83
CA ARG A 292 10.42 -16.05 -6.85
C ARG A 292 9.56 -15.68 -8.05
N ASP A 293 8.78 -16.62 -8.57
CA ASP A 293 7.90 -16.35 -9.72
C ASP A 293 6.88 -15.24 -9.42
N LEU A 294 6.31 -15.21 -8.20
CA LEU A 294 5.40 -14.12 -7.78
C LEU A 294 6.11 -12.79 -7.64
N ASP A 295 7.33 -12.79 -7.11
CA ASP A 295 8.13 -11.59 -6.92
C ASP A 295 8.54 -10.98 -8.27
N ASP A 296 9.01 -11.80 -9.21
CA ASP A 296 9.33 -11.40 -10.58
C ASP A 296 8.09 -10.90 -11.33
N ALA A 297 6.95 -11.60 -11.21
CA ALA A 297 5.69 -11.16 -11.79
C ALA A 297 5.23 -9.81 -11.21
N ARG A 298 5.36 -9.62 -9.89
CA ARG A 298 5.01 -8.37 -9.21
C ARG A 298 5.88 -7.23 -9.71
N GLU A 299 7.19 -7.43 -9.71
CA GLU A 299 8.17 -6.43 -10.14
C GLU A 299 7.87 -5.98 -11.58
N PHE A 300 7.62 -6.92 -12.49
CA PHE A 300 7.29 -6.60 -13.88
C PHE A 300 5.96 -5.82 -14.02
N ILE A 301 4.90 -6.25 -13.34
CA ILE A 301 3.59 -5.56 -13.38
C ILE A 301 3.68 -4.17 -12.75
N ALA A 302 4.34 -4.06 -11.59
CA ALA A 302 4.51 -2.80 -10.87
C ALA A 302 5.38 -1.81 -11.66
N PHE A 303 6.46 -2.27 -12.29
CA PHE A 303 7.28 -1.45 -13.18
C PHE A 303 6.48 -0.95 -14.38
N THR A 304 5.72 -1.84 -15.03
CA THR A 304 4.85 -1.49 -16.16
C THR A 304 3.84 -0.41 -15.77
N ARG A 305 3.24 -0.56 -14.57
CA ARG A 305 2.32 0.41 -13.99
C ARG A 305 3.00 1.76 -13.71
N LEU A 306 4.14 1.77 -13.04
CA LEU A 306 4.87 3.00 -12.72
C LEU A 306 5.36 3.72 -13.97
N ARG A 307 5.77 2.98 -15.01
CA ARG A 307 6.15 3.54 -16.29
C ARG A 307 4.97 4.23 -16.99
N HIS A 308 3.81 3.58 -17.02
CA HIS A 308 2.56 4.19 -17.53
C HIS A 308 2.24 5.49 -16.79
N GLN A 309 2.28 5.46 -15.46
CA GLN A 309 2.01 6.63 -14.62
C GLN A 309 3.01 7.77 -14.85
N ALA A 310 4.31 7.45 -14.95
CA ALA A 310 5.36 8.42 -15.23
C ALA A 310 5.22 9.04 -16.63
N GLN A 311 4.83 8.27 -17.64
CA GLN A 311 4.56 8.77 -18.98
C GLN A 311 3.36 9.72 -18.98
N ARG A 312 2.25 9.34 -18.34
CA ARG A 312 1.06 10.19 -18.18
C ARG A 312 1.40 11.53 -17.51
N LEU A 313 2.18 11.47 -16.43
CA LEU A 313 2.68 12.63 -15.71
C LEU A 313 3.55 13.52 -16.61
N HIS A 314 4.48 12.93 -17.38
CA HIS A 314 5.33 13.66 -18.32
C HIS A 314 4.53 14.37 -19.42
N GLU A 315 3.45 13.74 -19.89
CA GLU A 315 2.51 14.28 -20.89
C GLU A 315 1.51 15.30 -20.30
N GLY A 316 1.55 15.58 -19.00
CA GLY A 316 0.61 16.46 -18.32
C GLY A 316 -0.82 15.92 -18.24
N LYS A 317 -1.00 14.61 -18.40
CA LYS A 317 -2.31 13.94 -18.31
C LYS A 317 -2.58 13.47 -16.87
N PRO A 318 -3.86 13.30 -16.47
CA PRO A 318 -4.20 12.70 -15.19
C PRO A 318 -3.53 11.34 -15.01
N VAL A 319 -2.97 11.05 -13.84
CA VAL A 319 -2.35 9.74 -13.60
C VAL A 319 -3.42 8.71 -13.28
N ASP A 320 -3.29 7.51 -13.84
CA ASP A 320 -4.25 6.41 -13.62
C ASP A 320 -3.54 5.04 -13.63
N ASN A 321 -4.31 3.96 -13.52
CA ASN A 321 -3.79 2.58 -13.54
C ASN A 321 -4.21 1.80 -14.81
N PHE A 322 -4.80 2.50 -15.78
CA PHE A 322 -5.53 1.93 -16.91
C PHE A 322 -4.68 2.02 -18.18
N LEU A 323 -3.94 0.94 -18.47
CA LEU A 323 -3.00 0.89 -19.59
C LEU A 323 -3.65 0.32 -20.86
N PRO A 324 -3.72 1.08 -21.97
CA PRO A 324 -4.06 0.51 -23.27
C PRO A 324 -3.02 -0.54 -23.71
N PRO A 325 -3.41 -1.78 -24.06
CA PRO A 325 -2.45 -2.79 -24.54
C PRO A 325 -1.71 -2.41 -25.83
N GLY A 326 -2.27 -1.48 -26.61
CA GLY A 326 -1.66 -0.93 -27.83
C GLY A 326 -0.39 -0.12 -27.55
N ASP A 327 -0.25 0.43 -26.34
CA ASP A 327 0.91 1.22 -25.91
C ASP A 327 2.12 0.33 -25.56
N LEU A 328 1.93 -0.99 -25.52
CA LEU A 328 2.98 -1.97 -25.29
C LEU A 328 3.48 -2.56 -26.61
N SER A 329 4.78 -2.85 -26.68
CA SER A 329 5.33 -3.73 -27.72
C SER A 329 4.80 -5.17 -27.59
N GLU A 330 4.94 -5.96 -28.64
CA GLU A 330 4.52 -7.37 -28.60
C GLU A 330 5.26 -8.18 -27.53
N LEU A 331 6.56 -7.92 -27.36
CA LEU A 331 7.37 -8.54 -26.32
C LEU A 331 6.85 -8.21 -24.91
N GLU A 332 6.58 -6.93 -24.64
CA GLU A 332 6.05 -6.50 -23.35
C GLU A 332 4.67 -7.10 -23.07
N ARG A 333 3.79 -7.16 -24.09
CA ARG A 333 2.49 -7.83 -23.95
C ARG A 333 2.63 -9.30 -23.60
N ASN A 334 3.57 -10.01 -24.23
CA ASN A 334 3.78 -11.43 -23.96
C ASN A 334 4.34 -11.65 -22.54
N ASN A 335 5.33 -10.85 -22.12
CA ASN A 335 5.85 -10.90 -20.76
C ASN A 335 4.76 -10.59 -19.72
N LEU A 336 3.88 -9.61 -19.98
CA LEU A 336 2.78 -9.27 -19.09
C LEU A 336 1.77 -10.42 -18.97
N LYS A 337 1.46 -11.10 -20.09
CA LYS A 337 0.61 -12.30 -20.08
C LYS A 337 1.23 -13.45 -19.30
N ASP A 338 2.54 -13.65 -19.41
CA ASP A 338 3.23 -14.69 -18.65
C ASP A 338 3.24 -14.38 -17.15
N ALA A 339 3.47 -13.12 -16.76
CA ALA A 339 3.31 -12.68 -15.37
C ALA A 339 1.89 -12.96 -14.85
N PHE A 340 0.85 -12.58 -15.59
CA PHE A 340 -0.54 -12.88 -15.21
C PHE A 340 -0.85 -14.38 -15.13
N LYS A 341 -0.20 -15.20 -15.97
CA LYS A 341 -0.35 -16.65 -15.91
C LYS A 341 0.25 -17.22 -14.61
N VAL A 342 1.40 -16.72 -14.16
CA VAL A 342 1.99 -17.09 -12.86
C VAL A 342 0.99 -16.84 -11.73
N VAL A 343 0.44 -15.62 -11.67
CA VAL A 343 -0.55 -15.22 -10.66
C VAL A 343 -1.76 -16.15 -10.67
N LYS A 344 -2.35 -16.39 -11.85
CA LYS A 344 -3.52 -17.27 -12.00
C LYS A 344 -3.23 -18.71 -11.56
N THR A 345 -2.04 -19.22 -11.88
CA THR A 345 -1.62 -20.57 -11.51
C THR A 345 -1.52 -20.71 -9.99
N LEU A 346 -0.95 -19.70 -9.32
CA LEU A 346 -0.75 -19.74 -7.87
C LEU A 346 -2.02 -19.40 -7.09
N GLN A 347 -2.93 -18.60 -7.64
CA GLN A 347 -4.30 -18.48 -7.15
C GLN A 347 -5.01 -19.83 -7.16
N HIS A 348 -4.90 -20.60 -8.25
CA HIS A 348 -5.50 -21.94 -8.33
C HIS A 348 -4.89 -22.92 -7.31
N ALA A 349 -3.55 -22.91 -7.16
CA ALA A 349 -2.87 -23.74 -6.18
C ALA A 349 -3.32 -23.42 -4.74
N LEU A 350 -3.45 -22.14 -4.40
CA LEU A 350 -3.92 -21.70 -3.09
C LEU A 350 -5.39 -22.09 -2.84
N ALA A 351 -6.24 -21.99 -3.87
CA ALA A 351 -7.64 -22.41 -3.81
C ALA A 351 -7.80 -23.90 -3.46
N LEU A 352 -6.98 -24.76 -4.08
CA LEU A 352 -6.94 -26.19 -3.78
C LEU A 352 -6.46 -26.47 -2.35
N ARG A 353 -5.42 -25.76 -1.90
CA ARG A 353 -4.86 -25.88 -0.54
C ARG A 353 -5.89 -25.60 0.55
N HIS A 354 -6.66 -24.51 0.40
CA HIS A 354 -7.70 -24.13 1.37
C HIS A 354 -9.07 -24.75 1.09
N GLN A 355 -9.18 -25.67 0.13
CA GLN A 355 -10.41 -26.39 -0.20
C GLN A 355 -11.60 -25.46 -0.42
N VAL A 356 -11.37 -24.35 -1.14
CA VAL A 356 -12.35 -23.26 -1.33
C VAL A 356 -13.70 -23.75 -1.86
N SER A 357 -13.71 -24.82 -2.65
CA SER A 357 -14.95 -25.45 -3.16
C SER A 357 -15.89 -26.00 -2.09
N ARG A 358 -15.48 -26.05 -0.82
CA ARG A 358 -16.29 -26.47 0.33
C ARG A 358 -16.92 -25.31 1.11
N ILE A 359 -16.60 -24.07 0.74
CA ILE A 359 -17.01 -22.83 1.43
C ILE A 359 -18.05 -22.05 0.61
N SER A 360 -18.14 -22.35 -0.68
CA SER A 360 -19.08 -21.76 -1.65
C SER A 360 -20.51 -22.28 -1.51
#